data_AF-A0A662HEW9-F1
#
_entry.id   AF-A0A662HEW9-F1
#
_cell.length_a   1.000
_cell.length_b   1.000
_cell.length_c   1.000
_cell.angle_alpha   90.00
_cell.angle_beta   90.00
_cell.angle_gamma   90.00
#
_symmetry.space_group_name_H-M   'P 1'
#
loop_
_entity.id
_entity.type
_entity.pdbx_description
1 polymer ?
#
loop_
_entity_poly.entity_id
_entity_poly.type
_entity_poly.pdbx_seq_one_letter_code
_entity_poly.pdbx_strand_id
1 'polypeptide(L)'
;MRSKLFKMLIVLAIAFPNLLAHYCPGQQTRYNHYLNYASLTSKMVIDFSNLRIGSGPNSSLQRQVYFLFNQKFANDNDDVLIKYEAKIVTDKKTYYFPNDVGGRIRLKVVDVKSGLLVKNCMIYCEELNIRKNCVDGTAEIIIKPDRNRKYTLTFYAFKHGKQISDKTIITIVFTGIKLCFEVKRAVRKNEEYWVNYGDVVQVYIYPVLTATNETLYGVEVSFENKTLQLPTFIDVTPSLGETEYLFKIIN
;
A
#
# COMPACT_ATOMS: atom_id res chain seq x y z
N MET A 1 45.49 27.10 1.52
CA MET A 1 44.44 27.81 0.75
C MET A 1 44.23 27.29 -0.68
N ARG A 2 45.28 26.92 -1.44
CA ARG A 2 45.18 26.40 -2.82
C ARG A 2 44.28 25.16 -2.99
N SER A 3 44.19 24.24 -2.02
CA SER A 3 43.38 23.01 -2.19
C SER A 3 41.86 23.20 -1.98
N LYS A 4 41.42 24.20 -1.21
CA LYS A 4 39.98 24.49 -1.03
C LYS A 4 39.38 25.14 -2.28
N LEU A 5 40.11 26.07 -2.88
CA LEU A 5 39.72 26.73 -4.13
C LEU A 5 39.69 25.73 -5.30
N PHE A 6 40.65 24.81 -5.31
CA PHE A 6 40.72 23.73 -6.31
C PHE A 6 39.55 22.75 -6.21
N LYS A 7 39.17 22.30 -5.00
CA LYS A 7 37.98 21.46 -4.79
C LYS A 7 36.69 22.17 -5.20
N MET A 8 36.58 23.47 -4.90
CA MET A 8 35.42 24.28 -5.26
C MET A 8 35.31 24.50 -6.78
N LEU A 9 36.43 24.67 -7.48
CA LEU A 9 36.50 24.75 -8.95
C LEU A 9 36.11 23.42 -9.62
N ILE A 10 36.51 22.28 -9.06
CA ILE A 10 36.09 20.95 -9.54
C ILE A 10 34.57 20.79 -9.40
N VAL A 11 34.00 21.18 -8.27
CA VAL A 11 32.55 21.10 -8.01
C VAL A 11 31.76 22.01 -8.98
N LEU A 12 32.25 23.23 -9.24
CA LEU A 12 31.66 24.12 -10.23
C LEU A 12 31.79 23.58 -11.67
N ALA A 13 32.91 22.96 -12.00
CA ALA A 13 33.15 22.36 -13.32
C ALA A 13 32.23 21.15 -13.60
N ILE A 14 31.92 20.36 -12.57
CA ILE A 14 30.98 19.23 -12.68
C ILE A 14 29.54 19.73 -12.74
N ALA A 15 29.17 20.70 -11.91
CA ALA A 15 27.79 21.18 -11.82
C ALA A 15 27.39 22.12 -12.97
N PHE A 16 28.31 22.88 -13.57
CA PHE A 16 27.99 23.90 -14.57
C PHE A 16 29.05 24.00 -15.69
N PRO A 17 29.22 22.94 -16.51
CA PRO A 17 30.27 22.90 -17.53
C PRO A 17 30.13 24.01 -18.58
N ASN A 18 28.90 24.36 -18.97
CA ASN A 18 28.63 25.41 -19.96
C ASN A 18 28.83 26.83 -19.42
N LEU A 19 28.63 27.04 -18.11
CA LEU A 19 28.78 28.36 -17.49
C LEU A 19 30.25 28.74 -17.37
N LEU A 20 31.11 27.79 -16.98
CA LEU A 20 32.57 28.01 -16.90
C LEU A 20 33.23 28.14 -18.27
N ALA A 21 32.74 27.40 -19.28
CA ALA A 21 33.22 27.54 -20.65
C ALA A 21 32.95 28.94 -21.22
N HIS A 22 31.88 29.61 -20.79
CA HIS A 22 31.52 30.96 -21.22
C HIS A 22 32.38 32.04 -20.56
N TYR A 23 32.78 31.86 -19.30
CA TYR A 23 33.56 32.86 -18.54
C TYR A 23 35.10 32.65 -18.57
N CYS A 24 35.60 31.51 -19.03
CA CYS A 24 37.04 31.18 -19.05
C CYS A 24 37.47 30.49 -20.37
N PRO A 25 37.46 31.19 -21.51
CA PRO A 25 37.88 30.64 -22.79
C PRO A 25 39.40 30.36 -22.76
N GLY A 26 39.78 29.08 -22.92
CA GLY A 26 41.17 28.63 -22.93
C GLY A 26 41.53 27.51 -21.94
N GLN A 27 40.63 27.13 -21.02
CA GLN A 27 40.89 26.08 -20.02
C GLN A 27 40.13 24.76 -20.26
N GLN A 28 39.48 24.63 -21.43
CA GLN A 28 38.59 23.52 -21.80
C GLN A 28 39.24 22.13 -21.68
N THR A 29 40.51 22.00 -22.05
CA THR A 29 41.28 20.75 -21.96
C THR A 29 41.53 20.31 -20.52
N ARG A 30 41.75 21.26 -19.60
CA ARG A 30 41.89 20.96 -18.16
C ARG A 30 40.55 20.52 -17.55
N TYR A 31 39.43 21.12 -17.98
CA TYR A 31 38.10 20.75 -17.48
C TYR A 31 37.68 19.34 -17.86
N ASN A 32 37.91 18.92 -19.11
CA ASN A 32 37.62 17.54 -19.55
C ASN A 32 38.43 16.51 -18.74
N HIS A 33 39.66 16.86 -18.33
CA HIS A 33 40.47 16.00 -17.47
C HIS A 33 39.88 15.85 -16.06
N TYR A 34 39.27 16.90 -15.49
CA TYR A 34 38.62 16.83 -14.18
C TYR A 34 37.27 16.10 -14.21
N LEU A 35 36.49 16.26 -15.28
CA LEU A 35 35.23 15.53 -15.49
C LEU A 35 35.47 14.01 -15.60
N ASN A 36 36.54 13.59 -16.28
CA ASN A 36 36.95 12.17 -16.33
C ASN A 36 37.45 11.64 -14.98
N TYR A 37 38.02 12.50 -14.13
CA TYR A 37 38.45 12.10 -12.78
C TYR A 37 37.26 11.94 -11.83
N ALA A 38 36.22 12.77 -12.00
CA ALA A 38 35.00 12.73 -11.19
C ALA A 38 34.10 11.53 -11.54
N SER A 39 34.05 11.11 -12.80
CA SER A 39 33.29 9.92 -13.22
C SER A 39 33.83 8.61 -12.63
N LEU A 40 35.11 8.58 -12.26
CA LEU A 40 35.77 7.43 -11.62
C LEU A 40 35.54 7.34 -10.10
N THR A 41 35.02 8.39 -9.44
CA THR A 41 34.92 8.46 -7.97
C THR A 41 33.48 8.70 -7.47
N SER A 42 32.54 7.88 -7.94
CA SER A 42 31.08 7.95 -7.70
C SER A 42 30.58 7.81 -6.24
N LYS A 43 31.44 8.03 -5.23
CA LYS A 43 31.07 8.02 -3.80
C LYS A 43 31.76 9.14 -3.00
N MET A 44 31.79 10.36 -3.51
CA MET A 44 32.21 11.51 -2.70
C MET A 44 30.99 12.12 -1.99
N VAL A 45 30.79 11.74 -0.72
CA VAL A 45 29.91 12.48 0.20
C VAL A 45 30.62 13.80 0.53
N ILE A 46 30.10 14.91 0.03
CA ILE A 46 30.66 16.24 0.28
C ILE A 46 29.95 16.80 1.51
N ASP A 47 30.68 16.89 2.63
CA ASP A 47 30.20 17.53 3.85
C ASP A 47 30.37 19.06 3.76
N PHE A 48 29.23 19.76 3.72
CA PHE A 48 29.16 21.22 3.61
C PHE A 48 29.08 21.92 4.98
N SER A 49 29.12 21.18 6.09
CA SER A 49 29.05 21.73 7.46
C SER A 49 30.11 22.79 7.77
N ASN A 50 31.21 22.83 7.00
CA ASN A 50 32.32 23.76 7.16
C ASN A 50 32.31 24.98 6.22
N LEU A 51 31.24 25.19 5.44
CA LEU A 51 31.10 26.35 4.56
C LEU A 51 30.55 27.56 5.34
N ARG A 52 31.41 28.20 6.14
CA ARG A 52 31.08 29.49 6.76
C ARG A 52 30.95 30.56 5.67
N ILE A 53 29.74 31.11 5.52
CA ILE A 53 29.46 32.29 4.69
C ILE A 53 30.21 33.46 5.31
N GLY A 54 31.33 33.86 4.72
CA GLY A 54 32.12 34.99 5.18
C GLY A 54 31.50 36.32 4.77
N SER A 55 31.69 37.35 5.60
CA SER A 55 31.22 38.73 5.41
C SER A 55 32.16 39.59 4.53
N GLY A 56 32.80 38.98 3.52
CA GLY A 56 33.70 39.67 2.60
C GLY A 56 33.02 40.15 1.30
N PRO A 57 33.73 40.92 0.45
CA PRO A 57 33.21 41.44 -0.83
C PRO A 57 32.82 40.33 -1.83
N ASN A 58 33.33 39.11 -1.66
CA ASN A 58 32.96 37.92 -2.44
C ASN A 58 31.71 37.18 -1.92
N SER A 59 31.02 37.75 -0.92
CA SER A 59 29.80 37.15 -0.33
C SER A 59 28.62 37.10 -1.31
N SER A 60 28.55 38.00 -2.29
CA SER A 60 27.49 37.97 -3.31
C SER A 60 27.66 36.77 -4.25
N LEU A 61 28.88 36.49 -4.70
CA LEU A 61 29.16 35.38 -5.61
C LEU A 61 29.06 34.03 -4.87
N GLN A 62 29.49 33.96 -3.61
CA GLN A 62 29.26 32.78 -2.76
C GLN A 62 27.78 32.54 -2.49
N ARG A 63 26.98 33.59 -2.25
CA ARG A 63 25.52 33.48 -2.10
C ARG A 63 24.85 33.07 -3.40
N GLN A 64 25.28 33.60 -4.55
CA GLN A 64 24.74 33.22 -5.86
C GLN A 64 25.09 31.78 -6.21
N VAL A 65 26.33 31.34 -5.96
CA VAL A 65 26.72 29.95 -6.14
C VAL A 65 25.95 29.05 -5.18
N TYR A 66 25.80 29.40 -3.90
CA TYR A 66 24.99 28.64 -2.94
C TYR A 66 23.50 28.59 -3.33
N PHE A 67 22.94 29.68 -3.85
CA PHE A 67 21.57 29.76 -4.33
C PHE A 67 21.36 28.91 -5.59
N LEU A 68 22.29 28.97 -6.55
CA LEU A 68 22.28 28.15 -7.77
C LEU A 68 22.54 26.66 -7.47
N PHE A 69 23.39 26.35 -6.48
CA PHE A 69 23.60 24.98 -6.00
C PHE A 69 22.33 24.45 -5.34
N ASN A 70 21.68 25.23 -4.47
CA ASN A 70 20.41 24.82 -3.86
C ASN A 70 19.28 24.71 -4.87
N GLN A 71 19.20 25.57 -5.89
CA GLN A 71 18.21 25.40 -6.97
C GLN A 71 18.50 24.16 -7.82
N LYS A 72 19.77 23.87 -8.10
CA LYS A 72 20.14 22.70 -8.91
C LYS A 72 20.00 21.39 -8.15
N PHE A 73 20.35 21.32 -6.87
CA PHE A 73 20.08 20.14 -6.01
C PHE A 73 18.63 20.04 -5.56
N ALA A 74 17.84 21.11 -5.59
CA ALA A 74 16.38 21.03 -5.44
C ALA A 74 15.69 20.50 -6.71
N ASN A 75 16.35 20.61 -7.88
CA ASN A 75 15.84 20.11 -9.16
C ASN A 75 16.44 18.76 -9.58
N ASP A 76 17.63 18.39 -9.12
CA ASP A 76 18.36 17.17 -9.52
C ASP A 76 18.44 16.10 -8.41
N ASN A 77 17.86 16.33 -7.22
CA ASN A 77 17.62 15.28 -6.22
C ASN A 77 16.18 14.77 -6.35
N ASP A 78 15.92 13.84 -7.24
CA ASP A 78 14.66 13.08 -7.27
C ASP A 78 14.49 12.11 -6.07
N ASP A 79 15.35 12.20 -5.06
CA ASP A 79 15.17 11.64 -3.71
C ASP A 79 14.93 12.75 -2.65
N VAL A 80 14.24 13.84 -3.03
CA VAL A 80 13.56 14.68 -2.04
C VAL A 80 12.67 13.74 -1.22
N LEU A 81 12.97 13.60 0.07
CA LEU A 81 12.00 13.18 1.08
C LEU A 81 10.79 14.10 0.94
N ILE A 82 9.83 13.73 0.09
CA ILE A 82 8.54 14.39 -0.03
C ILE A 82 7.89 14.15 1.32
N LYS A 83 8.08 15.09 2.23
CA LYS A 83 7.47 15.04 3.55
C LYS A 83 5.99 15.37 3.34
N TYR A 84 5.22 14.33 3.04
CA TYR A 84 3.80 14.44 2.79
C TYR A 84 3.12 15.15 3.95
N GLU A 85 2.34 16.17 3.61
CA GLU A 85 1.67 17.04 4.57
C GLU A 85 0.46 16.35 5.20
N ALA A 86 -0.08 15.34 4.52
CA ALA A 86 -1.24 14.57 4.95
C ALA A 86 -1.01 13.07 4.84
N LYS A 87 -1.88 12.30 5.51
CA LYS A 87 -1.98 10.85 5.39
C LYS A 87 -3.43 10.42 5.21
N ILE A 88 -3.63 9.33 4.48
CA ILE A 88 -4.95 8.67 4.41
C ILE A 88 -5.05 7.70 5.58
N VAL A 89 -6.15 7.81 6.32
CA VAL A 89 -6.51 6.96 7.44
C VAL A 89 -7.75 6.15 7.07
N THR A 90 -7.73 4.88 7.41
CA THR A 90 -8.81 3.93 7.16
C THR A 90 -8.98 3.03 8.38
N ASP A 91 -10.18 2.51 8.60
CA ASP A 91 -10.49 1.72 9.78
C ASP A 91 -9.76 0.36 9.77
N LYS A 92 -9.53 -0.20 8.58
CA LYS A 92 -8.89 -1.50 8.39
C LYS A 92 -7.93 -1.47 7.21
N LYS A 93 -6.85 -2.25 7.28
CA LYS A 93 -5.97 -2.49 6.12
C LYS A 93 -6.53 -3.54 5.17
N THR A 94 -7.43 -4.39 5.65
CA THR A 94 -8.09 -5.43 4.87
C THR A 94 -9.60 -5.35 5.06
N TYR A 95 -10.35 -5.31 3.97
CA TYR A 95 -11.81 -5.35 3.96
C TYR A 95 -12.29 -6.64 3.31
N TYR A 96 -13.25 -7.30 3.96
CA TYR A 96 -13.92 -8.49 3.45
C TYR A 96 -15.32 -8.11 2.97
N PHE A 97 -15.64 -8.48 1.73
CA PHE A 97 -16.97 -8.27 1.14
C PHE A 97 -17.56 -9.58 0.63
N PRO A 98 -18.89 -9.76 0.71
CA PRO A 98 -19.56 -10.88 0.05
C PRO A 98 -19.36 -10.81 -1.47
N ASN A 99 -19.10 -11.98 -2.08
CA ASN A 99 -18.78 -12.16 -3.51
C ASN A 99 -19.71 -11.44 -4.51
N ASP A 100 -20.98 -11.20 -4.14
CA ASP A 100 -22.01 -10.65 -5.04
C ASP A 100 -22.61 -9.31 -4.58
N VAL A 101 -22.11 -8.73 -3.47
CA VAL A 101 -22.70 -7.51 -2.90
C VAL A 101 -21.81 -6.28 -3.13
N GLY A 102 -20.49 -6.44 -3.08
CA GLY A 102 -19.60 -5.27 -3.05
C GLY A 102 -19.57 -4.63 -1.66
N GLY A 103 -19.09 -3.40 -1.59
CA GLY A 103 -19.05 -2.68 -0.33
C GLY A 103 -18.60 -1.23 -0.47
N ARG A 104 -18.43 -0.59 0.69
CA ARG A 104 -17.96 0.80 0.77
C ARG A 104 -16.78 0.87 1.70
N ILE A 105 -15.75 1.58 1.26
CA ILE A 105 -14.59 1.91 2.08
C ILE A 105 -14.66 3.39 2.38
N ARG A 106 -14.59 3.73 3.66
CA ARG A 106 -14.46 5.12 4.11
C ARG A 106 -12.99 5.43 4.35
N LEU A 107 -12.53 6.52 3.76
CA LEU A 107 -11.16 7.02 3.83
C LEU A 107 -11.19 8.45 4.38
N LYS A 108 -10.32 8.74 5.34
CA LYS A 108 -10.16 10.06 5.94
C LYS A 108 -8.78 10.61 5.62
N VAL A 109 -8.69 11.85 5.16
CA VAL A 109 -7.40 12.51 4.91
C VAL A 109 -7.11 13.44 6.08
N VAL A 110 -5.98 13.21 6.75
CA VAL A 110 -5.61 13.90 7.98
C VAL A 110 -4.26 14.58 7.79
N ASP A 111 -4.16 15.85 8.18
CA ASP A 111 -2.91 16.60 8.20
C ASP A 111 -1.96 16.04 9.26
N VAL A 112 -0.70 15.80 8.89
CA VAL A 112 0.28 15.11 9.76
C VAL A 112 0.67 15.96 10.97
N LYS A 113 0.68 17.30 10.85
CA LYS A 113 1.12 18.19 11.94
C LYS A 113 0.00 18.47 12.93
N SER A 114 -1.19 18.78 12.43
CA SER A 114 -2.33 19.22 13.23
C SER A 114 -3.27 18.08 13.63
N GLY A 115 -3.24 16.94 12.92
CA GLY A 115 -4.18 15.85 13.13
C GLY A 115 -5.61 16.16 12.67
N LEU A 116 -5.83 17.31 12.04
CA LEU A 116 -7.15 17.74 11.57
C LEU A 116 -7.46 17.19 10.18
N LEU A 117 -8.76 17.09 9.86
CA LEU A 117 -9.22 16.65 8.55
C LEU A 117 -8.88 17.68 7.46
N VAL A 118 -8.30 17.21 6.36
CA VAL A 118 -7.92 18.05 5.23
C VAL A 118 -9.14 18.33 4.36
N LYS A 119 -9.70 19.54 4.46
CA LYS A 119 -10.81 19.97 3.60
C LYS A 119 -10.38 20.18 2.15
N ASN A 120 -11.34 20.01 1.24
CA ASN A 120 -11.17 20.20 -0.21
C ASN A 120 -10.05 19.35 -0.83
N CYS A 121 -9.88 18.12 -0.34
CA CYS A 121 -9.00 17.12 -0.96
C CYS A 121 -9.72 16.27 -2.00
N MET A 122 -8.94 15.50 -2.74
CA MET A 122 -9.40 14.43 -3.62
C MET A 122 -8.60 13.16 -3.30
N ILE A 123 -9.26 12.02 -3.26
CA ILE A 123 -8.63 10.71 -3.17
C ILE A 123 -8.66 10.05 -4.56
N TYR A 124 -7.51 9.55 -4.98
CA TYR A 124 -7.35 8.76 -6.20
C TYR A 124 -7.04 7.31 -5.84
N CYS A 125 -7.75 6.38 -6.47
CA CYS A 125 -7.47 4.95 -6.45
C CYS A 125 -6.91 4.54 -7.81
N GLU A 126 -5.70 3.99 -7.83
CA GLU A 126 -4.95 3.69 -9.04
C GLU A 126 -5.57 2.54 -9.84
N GLU A 127 -5.78 1.39 -9.21
CA GLU A 127 -6.20 0.16 -9.87
C GLU A 127 -7.64 0.24 -10.39
N LEU A 128 -8.49 1.03 -9.72
CA LEU A 128 -9.87 1.26 -10.16
C LEU A 128 -10.02 2.49 -11.05
N ASN A 129 -8.96 3.30 -11.20
CA ASN A 129 -8.98 4.60 -11.86
C ASN A 129 -10.14 5.50 -11.37
N ILE A 130 -10.36 5.53 -10.05
CA ILE A 130 -11.44 6.31 -9.42
C ILE A 130 -10.84 7.56 -8.79
N ARG A 131 -11.41 8.73 -9.09
CA ARG A 131 -11.13 10.00 -8.42
C ARG A 131 -12.36 10.45 -7.65
N LYS A 132 -12.21 10.69 -6.35
CA LYS A 132 -13.31 11.07 -5.46
C LYS A 132 -12.95 12.28 -4.62
N ASN A 133 -13.74 13.34 -4.72
CA ASN A 133 -13.58 14.51 -3.86
C ASN A 133 -13.97 14.18 -2.42
N CYS A 134 -13.19 14.68 -1.48
CA CYS A 134 -13.45 14.57 -0.05
C CYS A 134 -14.56 15.56 0.36
N VAL A 135 -15.53 15.08 1.15
CA VAL A 135 -16.48 15.91 1.91
C VAL A 135 -15.95 16.02 3.32
N ASP A 136 -15.59 17.23 3.77
CA ASP A 136 -14.95 17.48 5.07
C ASP A 136 -13.74 16.57 5.38
N GLY A 137 -12.92 16.30 4.36
CA GLY A 137 -11.74 15.44 4.46
C GLY A 137 -12.03 13.94 4.52
N THR A 138 -13.28 13.53 4.27
CA THR A 138 -13.68 12.13 4.16
C THR A 138 -14.14 11.80 2.74
N ALA A 139 -13.77 10.63 2.22
CA ALA A 139 -14.29 10.11 0.96
C ALA A 139 -14.78 8.68 1.15
N GLU A 140 -15.87 8.34 0.45
CA GLU A 140 -16.38 6.98 0.35
C GLU A 140 -16.14 6.44 -1.05
N ILE A 141 -15.49 5.29 -1.13
CA ILE A 141 -15.21 4.56 -2.37
C ILE A 141 -16.11 3.34 -2.40
N ILE A 142 -16.91 3.24 -3.47
CA ILE A 142 -17.78 2.08 -3.70
C ILE A 142 -16.96 1.03 -4.44
N ILE A 143 -16.85 -0.15 -3.85
CA ILE A 143 -16.23 -1.31 -4.46
C ILE A 143 -17.34 -2.18 -5.04
N LYS A 144 -17.30 -2.40 -6.35
CA LYS A 144 -18.24 -3.28 -7.04
C LYS A 144 -17.94 -4.74 -6.70
N PRO A 145 -18.96 -5.61 -6.65
CA PRO A 145 -18.75 -7.03 -6.42
C PRO A 145 -17.83 -7.65 -7.48
N ASP A 146 -16.93 -8.54 -7.06
CA ASP A 146 -16.14 -9.35 -7.97
C ASP A 146 -15.81 -10.70 -7.31
N ARG A 147 -16.25 -11.81 -7.91
CA ARG A 147 -16.30 -13.12 -7.24
C ARG A 147 -14.92 -13.71 -6.99
N ASN A 148 -14.67 -14.11 -5.74
CA ASN A 148 -13.45 -14.81 -5.29
C ASN A 148 -12.16 -14.08 -5.67
N ARG A 149 -12.21 -12.76 -5.80
CA ARG A 149 -11.04 -11.95 -6.12
C ARG A 149 -10.49 -11.25 -4.89
N LYS A 150 -9.17 -11.17 -4.85
CA LYS A 150 -8.40 -10.37 -3.90
C LYS A 150 -7.75 -9.22 -4.66
N TYR A 151 -8.00 -8.00 -4.22
CA TYR A 151 -7.37 -6.79 -4.75
C TYR A 151 -6.43 -6.20 -3.74
N THR A 152 -5.36 -5.61 -4.25
CA THR A 152 -4.60 -4.60 -3.53
C THR A 152 -4.95 -3.28 -4.20
N LEU A 153 -5.46 -2.33 -3.42
CA LEU A 153 -5.83 -1.00 -3.89
C LEU A 153 -4.86 0.02 -3.30
N THR A 154 -4.35 0.88 -4.16
CA THR A 154 -3.39 1.93 -3.85
C THR A 154 -4.06 3.28 -3.94
N PHE A 155 -4.06 3.99 -2.81
CA PHE A 155 -4.72 5.29 -2.67
C PHE A 155 -3.72 6.42 -2.47
N TYR A 156 -4.01 7.56 -3.08
CA TYR A 156 -3.26 8.81 -2.96
C TYR A 156 -4.23 9.96 -2.69
N ALA A 157 -3.80 10.94 -1.89
CA ALA A 157 -4.56 12.16 -1.65
C ALA A 157 -3.92 13.35 -2.38
N PHE A 158 -4.77 14.18 -2.98
CA PHE A 158 -4.40 15.38 -3.71
C PHE A 158 -5.13 16.60 -3.17
N LYS A 159 -4.50 17.76 -3.29
CA LYS A 159 -5.11 19.07 -3.04
C LYS A 159 -4.54 20.09 -4.03
N HIS A 160 -5.40 20.85 -4.69
CA HIS A 160 -5.02 21.81 -5.75
C HIS A 160 -4.09 21.21 -6.82
N GLY A 161 -4.35 19.96 -7.23
CA GLY A 161 -3.57 19.26 -8.26
C GLY A 161 -2.22 18.70 -7.81
N LYS A 162 -1.81 18.91 -6.55
CA LYS A 162 -0.58 18.34 -5.98
C LYS A 162 -0.89 17.17 -5.06
N GLN A 163 -0.09 16.12 -5.14
CA GLN A 163 -0.16 15.01 -4.20
C GLN A 163 0.29 15.49 -2.82
N ILE A 164 -0.51 15.20 -1.79
CA ILE A 164 -0.28 15.62 -0.41
C ILE A 164 -0.10 14.46 0.56
N SER A 165 -0.34 13.22 0.13
CA SER A 165 -0.11 12.01 0.93
C SER A 165 0.82 11.02 0.25
N ASP A 166 1.47 10.18 1.07
CA ASP A 166 2.08 8.95 0.58
C ASP A 166 1.00 7.98 0.07
N LYS A 167 1.42 6.94 -0.63
CA LYS A 167 0.55 5.84 -1.02
C LYS A 167 0.01 5.13 0.22
N THR A 168 -1.28 4.83 0.21
CA THR A 168 -1.95 4.04 1.22
C THR A 168 -2.51 2.78 0.57
N ILE A 169 -2.08 1.62 1.05
CA ILE A 169 -2.43 0.34 0.48
C ILE A 169 -3.53 -0.32 1.32
N ILE A 170 -4.62 -0.73 0.66
CA ILE A 170 -5.74 -1.45 1.27
C ILE A 170 -6.00 -2.72 0.48
N THR A 171 -6.13 -3.84 1.19
CA THR A 171 -6.49 -5.12 0.57
C THR A 171 -7.98 -5.34 0.62
N ILE A 172 -8.59 -5.70 -0.50
CA ILE A 172 -9.99 -6.11 -0.58
C ILE A 172 -10.06 -7.59 -0.87
N VAL A 173 -10.86 -8.32 -0.10
CA VAL A 173 -11.07 -9.75 -0.26
C VAL A 173 -12.56 -9.99 -0.46
N PHE A 174 -12.94 -10.43 -1.66
CA PHE A 174 -14.26 -10.98 -1.90
C PHE A 174 -14.28 -12.43 -1.46
N THR A 175 -15.18 -12.75 -0.54
CA THR A 175 -15.28 -14.08 0.06
C THR A 175 -16.73 -14.45 0.30
N GLY A 176 -17.05 -15.73 0.15
CA GLY A 176 -18.26 -16.35 0.67
C GLY A 176 -17.95 -17.16 1.92
N ILE A 177 -18.97 -17.82 2.44
CA ILE A 177 -18.86 -18.84 3.47
C ILE A 177 -19.14 -20.18 2.78
N LYS A 178 -18.24 -21.14 2.93
CA LYS A 178 -18.45 -22.54 2.52
C LYS A 178 -18.58 -23.39 3.78
N LEU A 179 -19.58 -24.26 3.82
CA LEU A 179 -19.67 -25.29 4.85
C LEU A 179 -18.81 -26.49 4.45
N CYS A 180 -17.97 -26.94 5.37
CA CYS A 180 -17.13 -28.11 5.26
C CYS A 180 -17.59 -29.17 6.26
N PHE A 181 -17.41 -30.43 5.88
CA PHE A 181 -17.87 -31.59 6.64
C PHE A 181 -16.76 -32.61 6.76
N GLU A 182 -16.57 -33.13 7.96
CA GLU A 182 -15.73 -34.30 8.22
C GLU A 182 -16.54 -35.37 8.93
N VAL A 183 -16.69 -36.52 8.28
CA VAL A 183 -17.43 -37.65 8.82
C VAL A 183 -16.45 -38.56 9.56
N LYS A 184 -16.73 -38.85 10.83
CA LYS A 184 -16.00 -39.84 11.63
C LYS A 184 -16.81 -41.15 11.66
N ARG A 185 -16.11 -42.29 11.80
CA ARG A 185 -16.71 -43.63 11.89
C ARG A 185 -17.55 -44.02 10.66
N ALA A 186 -17.08 -43.68 9.47
CA ALA A 186 -17.66 -44.11 8.19
C ALA A 186 -16.56 -44.56 7.23
N VAL A 187 -16.88 -45.46 6.30
CA VAL A 187 -15.97 -45.92 5.24
C VAL A 187 -16.18 -45.05 4.01
N ARG A 188 -15.13 -44.36 3.53
CA ARG A 188 -15.22 -43.52 2.33
C ARG A 188 -14.97 -44.36 1.07
N LYS A 189 -15.90 -44.35 0.10
CA LYS A 189 -15.78 -44.98 -1.22
C LYS A 189 -16.40 -44.08 -2.29
N ASN A 190 -15.69 -43.80 -3.38
CA ASN A 190 -16.21 -43.03 -4.52
C ASN A 190 -16.96 -41.74 -4.13
N GLU A 191 -16.37 -40.94 -3.22
CA GLU A 191 -16.96 -39.70 -2.67
C GLU A 191 -18.14 -39.87 -1.69
N GLU A 192 -18.62 -41.09 -1.50
CA GLU A 192 -19.68 -41.42 -0.54
C GLU A 192 -19.13 -41.93 0.79
N TYR A 193 -19.93 -41.76 1.85
CA TYR A 193 -19.66 -42.33 3.18
C TYR A 193 -20.62 -43.51 3.42
N TRP A 194 -20.04 -44.69 3.59
CA TRP A 194 -20.75 -45.93 3.86
C TRP A 194 -20.74 -46.23 5.35
N VAL A 195 -21.92 -46.54 5.88
CA VAL A 195 -22.19 -46.71 7.31
C VAL A 195 -23.11 -47.93 7.44
N ASN A 196 -22.94 -48.76 8.48
CA ASN A 196 -23.88 -49.86 8.70
C ASN A 196 -25.22 -49.31 9.20
N TYR A 197 -26.29 -50.00 8.83
CA TYR A 197 -27.61 -49.67 9.34
C TYR A 197 -27.65 -49.75 10.88
N GLY A 198 -28.16 -48.70 11.51
CA GLY A 198 -28.26 -48.59 12.97
C GLY A 198 -27.04 -47.97 13.66
N ASP A 199 -25.93 -47.76 12.95
CA ASP A 199 -24.77 -47.06 13.50
C ASP A 199 -25.03 -45.54 13.60
N VAL A 200 -24.48 -44.93 14.67
CA VAL A 200 -24.46 -43.48 14.84
C VAL A 200 -23.15 -42.93 14.28
N VAL A 201 -23.28 -41.93 13.41
CA VAL A 201 -22.16 -41.27 12.73
C VAL A 201 -21.97 -39.90 13.33
N GLN A 202 -20.73 -39.55 13.62
CA GLN A 202 -20.41 -38.20 14.08
C GLN A 202 -19.88 -37.37 12.92
N VAL A 203 -20.57 -36.27 12.60
CA VAL A 203 -20.20 -35.34 11.55
C VAL A 203 -19.73 -34.04 12.19
N TYR A 204 -18.47 -33.69 11.94
CA TYR A 204 -17.92 -32.38 12.26
C TYR A 204 -18.26 -31.40 11.15
N ILE A 205 -18.86 -30.28 11.52
CA ILE A 205 -19.32 -29.26 10.59
C ILE A 205 -18.63 -27.95 10.94
N TYR A 206 -17.99 -27.33 9.96
CA TYR A 206 -17.29 -26.08 10.15
C TYR A 206 -17.38 -25.17 8.92
N PRO A 207 -17.62 -23.86 9.11
CA PRO A 207 -17.62 -22.88 8.04
C PRO A 207 -16.20 -22.41 7.78
N VAL A 208 -15.87 -22.20 6.51
CA VAL A 208 -14.62 -21.55 6.11
C VAL A 208 -14.88 -20.37 5.19
N LEU A 209 -14.03 -19.35 5.27
CA LEU A 209 -13.97 -18.29 4.28
C LEU A 209 -13.44 -18.87 2.96
N THR A 210 -14.17 -18.69 1.86
CA THR A 210 -13.75 -19.25 0.56
C THR A 210 -12.43 -18.68 0.06
N ALA A 211 -12.07 -17.46 0.45
CA ALA A 211 -10.85 -16.80 -0.01
C ALA A 211 -9.59 -17.21 0.76
N THR A 212 -9.72 -17.57 2.04
CA THR A 212 -8.56 -17.87 2.93
C THR A 212 -8.56 -19.29 3.48
N ASN A 213 -9.65 -20.04 3.33
CA ASN A 213 -9.92 -21.32 4.00
C ASN A 213 -9.84 -21.25 5.53
N GLU A 214 -9.88 -20.05 6.12
CA GLU A 214 -9.89 -19.88 7.57
C GLU A 214 -11.26 -20.26 8.12
N THR A 215 -11.24 -21.05 9.19
CA THR A 215 -12.45 -21.45 9.91
C THR A 215 -13.09 -20.26 10.61
N LEU A 216 -14.39 -20.07 10.42
CA LEU A 216 -15.19 -19.09 11.14
C LEU A 216 -15.81 -19.72 12.40
N TYR A 217 -15.99 -18.91 13.43
CA TYR A 217 -16.62 -19.32 14.69
C TYR A 217 -17.87 -18.48 14.93
N GLY A 218 -18.92 -19.10 15.46
CA GLY A 218 -20.20 -18.46 15.76
C GLY A 218 -21.13 -18.29 14.56
N VAL A 219 -20.87 -18.96 13.43
CA VAL A 219 -21.79 -18.96 12.28
C VAL A 219 -23.03 -19.77 12.64
N GLU A 220 -24.22 -19.21 12.39
CA GLU A 220 -25.48 -19.85 12.71
C GLU A 220 -26.05 -20.57 11.48
N VAL A 221 -26.34 -21.85 11.63
CA VAL A 221 -26.95 -22.68 10.58
C VAL A 221 -28.23 -23.34 11.06
N SER A 222 -29.19 -23.51 10.14
CA SER A 222 -30.37 -24.34 10.35
C SER A 222 -30.07 -25.78 9.96
N PHE A 223 -30.41 -26.72 10.84
CA PHE A 223 -30.37 -28.15 10.62
C PHE A 223 -31.56 -28.82 11.31
N GLU A 224 -32.41 -29.53 10.57
CA GLU A 224 -33.57 -30.29 11.10
C GLU A 224 -34.40 -29.51 12.15
N ASN A 225 -34.79 -28.28 11.81
CA ASN A 225 -35.55 -27.36 12.68
C ASN A 225 -34.84 -26.89 13.95
N LYS A 226 -33.53 -27.15 14.07
CA LYS A 226 -32.66 -26.60 15.10
C LYS A 226 -31.74 -25.54 14.51
N THR A 227 -31.35 -24.58 15.36
CA THR A 227 -30.26 -23.66 15.05
C THR A 227 -29.00 -24.16 15.74
N LEU A 228 -27.92 -24.30 14.97
CA LEU A 228 -26.61 -24.71 15.45
C LEU A 228 -25.62 -23.56 15.31
N GLN A 229 -24.75 -23.39 16.30
CA GLN A 229 -23.58 -22.52 16.18
C GLN A 229 -22.38 -23.37 15.76
N LEU A 230 -21.71 -22.96 14.69
CA LEU A 230 -20.55 -23.65 14.15
C LEU A 230 -19.22 -23.03 14.62
N PRO A 231 -18.12 -23.80 14.64
CA PRO A 231 -18.02 -25.22 14.30
C PRO A 231 -18.62 -26.11 15.40
N THR A 232 -19.19 -27.26 15.01
CA THR A 232 -19.78 -28.21 15.97
C THR A 232 -19.76 -29.65 15.45
N PHE A 233 -20.00 -30.59 16.35
CA PHE A 233 -20.27 -31.99 16.01
C PHE A 233 -21.76 -32.25 16.11
N ILE A 234 -22.28 -33.01 15.14
CA ILE A 234 -23.62 -33.59 15.22
C ILE A 234 -23.52 -35.10 15.09
N ASP A 235 -24.39 -35.78 15.82
CA ASP A 235 -24.60 -37.21 15.66
C ASP A 235 -25.79 -37.40 14.72
N VAL A 236 -25.59 -38.16 13.66
CA VAL A 236 -26.61 -38.52 12.67
C VAL A 236 -26.76 -40.03 12.60
N THR A 237 -28.01 -40.48 12.49
CA THR A 237 -28.35 -41.88 12.29
C THR A 237 -28.97 -42.00 10.90
N PRO A 238 -28.21 -42.47 9.88
CA PRO A 238 -28.73 -42.61 8.53
C PRO A 238 -29.90 -43.61 8.50
N SER A 239 -30.90 -43.34 7.66
CA SER A 239 -31.98 -44.28 7.41
C SER A 239 -31.57 -45.33 6.37
N LEU A 240 -32.35 -46.41 6.23
CA LEU A 240 -32.12 -47.40 5.17
C LEU A 240 -32.24 -46.73 3.80
N GLY A 241 -31.19 -46.85 2.98
CA GLY A 241 -31.09 -46.23 1.66
C GLY A 241 -30.31 -44.92 1.69
N GLU A 242 -30.50 -44.09 0.68
CA GLU A 242 -29.86 -42.78 0.58
C GLU A 242 -30.57 -41.78 1.50
N THR A 243 -29.80 -41.05 2.31
CA THR A 243 -30.32 -40.00 3.21
C THR A 243 -29.58 -38.70 2.93
N GLU A 244 -30.33 -37.64 2.61
CA GLU A 244 -29.79 -36.29 2.39
C GLU A 244 -30.08 -35.36 3.56
N TYR A 245 -29.08 -34.57 3.95
CA TYR A 245 -29.18 -33.57 5.01
C TYR A 245 -28.96 -32.17 4.45
N LEU A 246 -29.92 -31.27 4.68
CA LEU A 246 -29.84 -29.88 4.20
C LEU A 246 -29.36 -28.95 5.33
N PHE A 247 -28.34 -28.15 5.01
CA PHE A 247 -27.83 -27.09 5.88
C PHE A 247 -28.04 -25.73 5.22
N LYS A 248 -28.59 -24.78 5.97
CA LYS A 248 -28.75 -23.40 5.51
C LYS A 248 -28.09 -22.44 6.48
N ILE A 249 -27.17 -21.61 5.97
CA ILE A 249 -26.60 -20.50 6.75
C ILE A 249 -27.71 -19.46 6.98
N ILE A 250 -27.92 -19.10 8.24
CA ILE A 250 -28.94 -18.12 8.64
C ILE A 250 -28.29 -16.75 8.88
N ASN A 251 -27.03 -16.72 9.35
CA ASN A 251 -26.25 -15.51 9.59
C ASN A 251 -24.75 -15.80 9.51
#